data_AF-A0A9D1GB13-F1
#
_entry.id   AF-A0A9D1GB13-F1
#
_cell.length_a   1.000
_cell.length_b   1.000
_cell.length_c   1.000
_cell.angle_alpha   90.00
_cell.angle_beta   90.00
_cell.angle_gamma   90.00
#
_symmetry.space_group_name_H-M   'P 1'
#
loop_
_entity.id
_entity.type
_entity.pdbx_description
1 polymer ?
#
loop_
_entity_poly.entity_id
_entity_poly.type
_entity_poly.pdbx_seq_one_letter_code
_entity_poly.pdbx_strand_id
1 'polypeptide(L)'
;MNKNAEEVLLKLGYSKEDAENILNNESLVSFKGDTLVVRIKINFECLIALGYSKEDVLKMTKQFPSLYGLSIENIKKKIGDLMSLGYSKEDVLKMTKLLPSLYNLSIENIKKKIEDLILLGYTKEDVLKMT
;
A
#
# COMPACT_ATOMS: atom_id res chain seq x y z
N MET A 1 -17.04 -17.46 0.08
CA MET A 1 -15.68 -17.18 -0.45
C MET A 1 -15.76 -16.99 -1.96
N ASN A 2 -15.12 -15.94 -2.49
CA ASN A 2 -15.18 -15.60 -3.92
C ASN A 2 -14.18 -16.46 -4.72
N LYS A 3 -14.66 -17.60 -5.26
CA LYS A 3 -13.83 -18.57 -5.99
C LYS A 3 -13.02 -17.95 -7.14
N ASN A 4 -13.56 -16.95 -7.83
CA ASN A 4 -12.89 -16.31 -8.95
C ASN A 4 -11.70 -15.44 -8.50
N ALA A 5 -11.83 -14.75 -7.35
CA ALA A 5 -10.73 -13.95 -6.80
C ALA A 5 -9.62 -14.82 -6.23
N GLU A 6 -9.95 -15.97 -5.64
CA GLU A 6 -8.97 -16.94 -5.14
C GLU A 6 -8.10 -17.45 -6.30
N GLU A 7 -8.71 -17.87 -7.41
CA GLU A 7 -7.97 -18.34 -8.59
C GLU A 7 -7.00 -17.28 -9.14
N VAL A 8 -7.43 -16.00 -9.15
CA VAL A 8 -6.57 -14.89 -9.59
C VAL A 8 -5.39 -14.70 -8.65
N LEU A 9 -5.59 -14.76 -7.33
CA LEU A 9 -4.49 -14.66 -6.35
C LEU A 9 -3.52 -15.84 -6.52
N LEU A 10 -4.01 -17.07 -6.69
CA LEU A 10 -3.13 -18.22 -6.95
C LEU A 10 -2.27 -18.03 -8.20
N LYS A 11 -2.85 -17.52 -9.30
CA LYS A 11 -2.10 -17.19 -10.53
C LYS A 11 -1.06 -16.08 -10.35
N LEU A 12 -1.34 -15.12 -9.46
CA LEU A 12 -0.38 -14.08 -9.10
C LEU A 12 0.78 -14.61 -8.25
N GLY A 13 0.63 -15.78 -7.63
CA GLY A 13 1.67 -16.47 -6.87
C GLY A 13 1.47 -16.47 -5.36
N TYR A 14 0.25 -16.18 -4.88
CA TYR A 14 -0.10 -16.38 -3.47
C TYR A 14 -0.28 -17.87 -3.16
N SER A 15 0.05 -18.27 -1.92
CA SER A 15 -0.38 -19.58 -1.42
C SER A 15 -1.90 -19.61 -1.24
N LYS A 16 -2.49 -20.80 -1.13
CA LYS A 16 -3.93 -20.93 -0.88
C LYS A 16 -4.33 -20.26 0.43
N GLU A 17 -3.55 -20.48 1.50
CA GLU A 17 -3.77 -19.85 2.80
C GLU A 17 -3.67 -18.32 2.72
N ASP A 18 -2.65 -17.78 2.05
CA ASP A 18 -2.53 -16.32 1.86
C ASP A 18 -3.72 -15.74 1.08
N ALA A 19 -4.18 -16.45 0.04
CA ALA A 19 -5.33 -16.02 -0.73
C ALA A 19 -6.61 -15.99 0.12
N GLU A 20 -6.87 -17.03 0.91
CA GLU A 20 -8.00 -17.07 1.84
C GLU A 20 -7.93 -15.93 2.86
N ASN A 21 -6.75 -15.69 3.46
CA ASN A 21 -6.54 -14.60 4.42
C ASN A 21 -6.79 -13.22 3.79
N ILE A 22 -6.33 -12.99 2.56
CA ILE A 22 -6.59 -11.75 1.82
C ILE A 22 -8.09 -11.59 1.58
N LEU A 23 -8.76 -12.62 1.07
CA LEU A 23 -10.18 -12.54 0.69
C LEU A 23 -11.14 -12.41 1.89
N ASN A 24 -10.73 -12.86 3.07
CA ASN A 24 -11.50 -12.75 4.30
C ASN A 24 -11.26 -11.42 5.04
N ASN A 25 -10.42 -10.53 4.52
CA ASN A 25 -10.19 -9.22 5.13
C ASN A 25 -11.48 -8.37 5.12
N GLU A 26 -11.82 -7.77 6.26
CA GLU A 26 -13.06 -7.01 6.47
C GLU A 26 -13.27 -5.87 5.46
N SER A 27 -12.19 -5.25 4.99
CA SER A 27 -12.29 -4.18 3.99
C SER A 27 -12.59 -4.70 2.57
N LEU A 28 -12.38 -6.00 2.32
CA LEU A 28 -12.54 -6.62 1.00
C LEU A 28 -13.82 -7.45 0.88
N VAL A 29 -14.35 -8.00 1.98
CA VAL A 29 -15.53 -8.88 1.96
C VAL A 29 -16.81 -8.22 1.43
N SER A 30 -16.88 -6.89 1.49
CA SER A 30 -18.01 -6.10 1.01
C SER A 30 -18.06 -5.94 -0.52
N PHE A 31 -16.95 -6.18 -1.23
CA PHE A 31 -16.92 -6.06 -2.69
C PHE A 31 -17.62 -7.26 -3.35
N LYS A 32 -18.41 -6.97 -4.39
CA LYS A 32 -18.94 -8.00 -5.28
C LYS A 32 -17.81 -8.76 -5.97
N GLY A 33 -18.08 -10.02 -6.30
CA GLY A 33 -17.03 -10.94 -6.70
C GLY A 33 -16.20 -10.49 -7.90
N ASP A 34 -16.87 -10.06 -8.97
CA ASP A 34 -16.23 -9.57 -10.20
C ASP A 34 -15.50 -8.24 -9.97
N THR A 35 -16.08 -7.36 -9.15
CA THR A 35 -15.43 -6.10 -8.78
C THR A 35 -14.12 -6.36 -8.04
N LEU A 36 -14.11 -7.28 -7.06
CA LEU A 36 -12.90 -7.62 -6.32
C LEU A 36 -11.81 -8.19 -7.23
N VAL A 37 -12.17 -9.06 -8.18
CA VAL A 37 -11.24 -9.59 -9.18
C VAL A 37 -10.57 -8.47 -9.99
N VAL A 38 -11.37 -7.52 -10.49
CA VAL A 38 -10.84 -6.37 -11.24
C VAL A 38 -9.91 -5.54 -10.36
N ARG A 39 -10.32 -5.26 -9.11
CA ARG A 39 -9.51 -4.49 -8.16
C ARG A 39 -8.18 -5.15 -7.83
N ILE A 40 -8.14 -6.47 -7.64
CA ILE A 40 -6.90 -7.21 -7.37
C ILE A 40 -5.92 -7.03 -8.52
N LYS A 41 -6.38 -7.26 -9.76
CA LYS A 41 -5.53 -7.15 -10.97
C LYS A 41 -4.99 -5.74 -11.16
N ILE A 42 -5.86 -4.73 -11.17
CA ILE A 42 -5.44 -3.34 -11.45
C ILE A 42 -4.51 -2.79 -10.37
N ASN A 43 -4.74 -3.11 -9.10
CA ASN A 43 -3.88 -2.64 -8.01
C ASN A 43 -2.52 -3.35 -8.05
N PHE A 44 -2.51 -4.66 -8.31
CA PHE A 44 -1.27 -5.42 -8.46
C PHE A 44 -0.42 -4.84 -9.59
N GLU A 45 -1.00 -4.67 -10.78
CA GLU A 45 -0.32 -4.08 -11.94
C GLU A 45 0.13 -2.64 -11.70
N CYS A 46 -0.69 -1.84 -11.02
CA CYS A 46 -0.33 -0.46 -10.65
C CYS A 46 0.90 -0.42 -9.75
N LEU A 47 0.97 -1.28 -8.73
CA LEU A 47 2.12 -1.33 -7.83
C LEU A 47 3.39 -1.75 -8.59
N ILE A 48 3.31 -2.74 -9.47
CA ILE A 48 4.44 -3.09 -10.34
C ILE A 48 4.87 -1.89 -11.20
N ALA A 49 3.92 -1.18 -11.81
CA ALA A 49 4.20 0.00 -12.63
C ALA A 49 4.78 1.19 -11.83
N LEU A 50 4.52 1.28 -10.53
CA LEU A 50 5.10 2.29 -9.65
C LEU A 50 6.58 2.01 -9.34
N GLY A 51 7.02 0.76 -9.48
CA GLY A 51 8.41 0.33 -9.29
C GLY A 51 8.63 -0.74 -8.22
N TYR A 52 7.56 -1.32 -7.66
CA TYR A 52 7.71 -2.44 -6.73
C TYR A 52 8.04 -3.73 -7.48
N SER A 53 8.87 -4.59 -6.89
CA SER A 53 9.04 -5.95 -7.41
C SER A 53 7.79 -6.79 -7.15
N LYS A 54 7.64 -7.90 -7.89
CA LYS A 54 6.56 -8.86 -7.64
C LYS A 54 6.54 -9.34 -6.19
N GLU A 55 7.70 -9.67 -5.64
CA GLU A 55 7.85 -10.13 -4.26
C GLU A 55 7.41 -9.06 -3.25
N ASP A 56 7.75 -7.80 -3.50
CA ASP A 56 7.32 -6.68 -2.66
C ASP A 56 5.80 -6.59 -2.63
N VAL A 57 5.15 -6.63 -3.80
CA VAL A 57 3.68 -6.55 -3.88
C VAL A 57 3.03 -7.71 -3.13
N LEU A 58 3.52 -8.95 -3.33
CA LEU A 58 3.03 -10.12 -2.61
C LEU A 58 3.15 -9.95 -1.09
N LYS A 59 4.31 -9.47 -0.61
CA LYS A 59 4.55 -9.25 0.83
C LYS A 59 3.63 -8.14 1.38
N MET A 60 3.55 -7.01 0.69
CA MET A 60 2.78 -5.84 1.12
C MET A 60 1.30 -6.14 1.24
N THR A 61 0.71 -6.82 0.26
CA THR A 61 -0.73 -7.12 0.26
C THR A 61 -1.09 -8.25 1.22
N LYS A 62 -0.13 -9.11 1.59
CA LYS A 62 -0.33 -10.07 2.70
C LYS A 62 -0.38 -9.34 4.04
N GLN A 63 0.53 -8.38 4.25
CA GLN A 63 0.57 -7.57 5.47
C GLN A 63 -0.63 -6.61 5.56
N PHE A 64 -1.11 -6.10 4.42
CA PHE A 64 -2.22 -5.16 4.35
C PHE A 64 -3.15 -5.45 3.15
N PRO A 65 -4.05 -6.44 3.26
CA PRO A 65 -4.96 -6.81 2.18
C PRO A 65 -5.85 -5.66 1.69
N SER A 66 -6.20 -4.73 2.59
CA SER A 66 -6.96 -3.52 2.29
C SER A 66 -6.36 -2.66 1.16
N LEU A 67 -5.09 -2.86 0.79
CA LEU A 67 -4.47 -2.22 -0.37
C LEU A 67 -5.26 -2.49 -1.66
N TYR A 68 -5.85 -3.69 -1.82
CA TYR A 68 -6.75 -4.01 -2.94
C TYR A 68 -8.10 -3.27 -2.89
N GLY A 69 -8.47 -2.74 -1.73
CA GLY A 69 -9.64 -1.90 -1.51
C GLY A 69 -9.41 -0.43 -1.85
N LEU A 70 -8.17 0.01 -2.06
CA LEU A 70 -7.86 1.41 -2.40
C LEU A 70 -8.05 1.70 -3.89
N SER A 71 -8.43 2.96 -4.21
CA SER A 71 -8.44 3.42 -5.59
C SER A 71 -7.00 3.65 -6.08
N ILE A 72 -6.79 3.48 -7.39
CA ILE A 72 -5.50 3.78 -8.03
C ILE A 72 -5.09 5.24 -7.81
N GLU A 73 -6.06 6.15 -7.82
CA GLU A 73 -5.84 7.56 -7.53
C GLU A 73 -5.28 7.75 -6.11
N ASN A 74 -5.86 7.10 -5.10
CA ASN A 74 -5.37 7.21 -3.72
C ASN A 74 -3.95 6.68 -3.56
N ILE A 75 -3.61 5.57 -4.21
CA ILE A 75 -2.25 5.00 -4.20
C ILE A 75 -1.27 6.01 -4.81
N LYS A 76 -1.55 6.49 -6.02
CA LYS A 76 -0.66 7.46 -6.71
C LYS A 76 -0.57 8.78 -5.96
N LYS A 77 -1.69 9.28 -5.44
CA LYS A 77 -1.75 10.50 -4.63
C LYS A 77 -0.89 10.37 -3.37
N LYS A 78 -0.93 9.23 -2.67
CA LYS A 78 -0.07 9.03 -1.49
C LYS A 78 1.42 9.15 -1.82
N ILE A 79 1.85 8.55 -2.93
CA ILE A 79 3.24 8.65 -3.39
C ILE A 79 3.60 10.12 -3.65
N GLY A 80 2.77 10.84 -4.41
CA GLY A 80 2.98 12.26 -4.70
C GLY A 80 2.97 13.15 -3.46
N ASP A 81 2.03 12.91 -2.54
CA ASP A 81 1.92 13.62 -1.27
C ASP A 81 3.19 13.45 -0.44
N LEU A 82 3.74 12.24 -0.33
CA LEU A 82 4.99 11.99 0.41
C LEU A 82 6.19 12.63 -0.29
N MET A 83 6.28 12.55 -1.62
CA MET A 83 7.34 13.24 -2.37
C MET A 83 7.27 14.76 -2.17
N SER A 84 6.07 15.34 -2.04
CA SER A 84 5.91 16.78 -1.78
C SER A 84 6.44 17.22 -0.40
N LEU A 85 6.59 16.28 0.55
CA LEU A 85 7.21 16.54 1.85
C LEU A 85 8.74 16.60 1.79
N GLY A 86 9.35 16.12 0.71
CA GLY A 86 10.80 16.12 0.49
C GLY A 86 11.43 14.73 0.39
N TYR A 87 10.64 13.66 0.50
CA TYR A 87 11.14 12.29 0.29
C TYR A 87 11.42 12.02 -1.20
N SER A 88 12.50 11.29 -1.49
CA SER A 88 12.72 10.78 -2.85
C SER A 88 11.70 9.69 -3.19
N LYS A 89 11.48 9.42 -4.48
CA LYS A 89 10.61 8.32 -4.90
C LYS A 89 11.09 6.98 -4.30
N GLU A 90 12.40 6.76 -4.23
CA GLU A 90 12.99 5.54 -3.67
C GLU A 90 12.67 5.40 -2.18
N ASP A 91 12.85 6.48 -1.40
CA ASP A 91 12.50 6.49 0.03
C ASP A 91 11.02 6.19 0.23
N VAL A 92 10.15 6.82 -0.55
CA VAL A 92 8.71 6.57 -0.48
C VAL A 92 8.37 5.11 -0.75
N LEU A 93 8.94 4.50 -1.79
CA LEU A 93 8.73 3.08 -2.10
C LEU A 93 9.26 2.18 -0.98
N LYS A 94 10.41 2.51 -0.39
CA LYS A 94 10.99 1.78 0.76
C LYS A 94 10.09 1.86 1.99
N MET A 95 9.63 3.06 2.37
CA MET A 95 8.76 3.29 3.53
C MET A 95 7.42 2.55 3.39
N THR A 96 6.77 2.69 2.24
CA THR A 96 5.47 2.04 1.95
C THR A 96 5.60 0.53 1.81
N LYS A 97 6.75 0.00 1.38
CA LYS A 97 7.06 -1.43 1.41
C LYS A 97 7.16 -1.96 2.83
N LEU A 98 7.77 -1.21 3.75
CA LEU A 98 7.90 -1.59 5.17
C LEU A 98 6.56 -1.46 5.92
N LEU A 99 5.79 -0.42 5.60
CA LEU A 99 4.50 -0.13 6.24
C LEU A 99 3.42 0.18 5.18
N PRO A 100 2.80 -0.84 4.56
CA PRO A 100 1.78 -0.64 3.53
C PRO A 100 0.54 0.11 4.03
N SER A 101 0.25 0.07 5.33
CA SER A 101 -0.83 0.85 5.94
C SER A 101 -0.61 2.36 5.84
N LEU A 102 0.59 2.83 5.49
CA LEU A 102 0.89 4.24 5.19
C LEU A 102 0.02 4.79 4.05
N TYR A 103 -0.46 3.93 3.14
CA TYR A 103 -1.45 4.30 2.13
C TYR A 103 -2.78 4.77 2.71
N ASN A 104 -3.14 4.34 3.92
CA ASN A 104 -4.39 4.68 4.59
C ASN A 104 -4.23 5.82 5.62
N LEU A 105 -3.00 6.21 5.95
CA LEU A 105 -2.75 7.33 6.88
C LEU A 105 -3.06 8.67 6.21
N SER A 106 -3.67 9.60 6.95
CA SER A 106 -3.89 10.94 6.44
C SER A 106 -2.55 11.67 6.24
N ILE A 107 -2.44 12.44 5.17
CA ILE A 107 -1.22 13.22 4.92
C ILE A 107 -1.01 14.29 6.00
N GLU A 108 -2.09 14.85 6.53
CA GLU A 108 -2.05 15.83 7.61
C GLU A 108 -1.46 15.25 8.91
N ASN A 109 -1.77 13.98 9.24
CA ASN A 109 -1.16 13.33 10.40
C ASN A 109 0.35 13.11 10.21
N ILE A 110 0.79 12.84 8.98
CA ILE A 110 2.21 12.66 8.66
C ILE A 110 2.94 13.99 8.76
N LYS A 111 2.37 15.07 8.19
CA LYS A 111 2.91 16.44 8.30
C LYS A 111 3.04 16.87 9.75
N LYS A 112 1.98 16.68 10.55
CA LYS A 112 2.00 17.03 11.97
C LYS A 112 3.13 16.32 12.72
N LYS A 113 3.35 15.03 12.46
CA LYS A 113 4.47 14.29 13.06
C LYS A 113 5.84 14.85 12.67
N ILE A 114 6.00 15.29 11.43
CA ILE A 114 7.24 15.95 10.97
C ILE A 114 7.41 17.30 11.67
N GLU A 115 6.35 18.10 11.77
CA GLU A 115 6.36 19.38 12.48
C GLU A 115 6.68 19.23 13.97
N ASP A 116 6.07 18.25 14.64
CA ASP A 116 6.34 17.94 16.05
C ASP A 116 7.83 17.60 16.28
N LEU A 117 8.46 16.84 15.37
CA LEU A 117 9.89 16.54 15.45
C LEU A 117 10.76 17.78 15.21
N ILE A 118 10.36 18.66 14.29
CA ILE A 118 11.06 19.94 14.07
C ILE A 118 10.99 20.82 15.32
N LEU A 119 9.84 20.87 16.00
CA LEU A 119 9.68 21.62 17.26
C LEU A 119 10.53 21.04 18.40
N LEU A 120 10.84 19.74 18.36
CA LEU A 120 11.77 19.08 19.29
C LEU A 120 13.25 19.34 18.98
N GLY A 121 13.55 20.11 17.94
CA GLY A 121 14.90 20.55 17.59
C GLY A 121 15.58 19.75 16.47
N TYR A 122 14.89 18.80 15.84
CA TYR A 122 15.43 18.08 14.68
C TYR A 122 15.32 18.95 13.43
N THR A 123 16.31 18.87 12.52
CA THR A 123 16.17 19.51 11.22
C THR A 123 15.21 18.72 10.33
N LYS A 124 14.61 19.37 9.33
CA LYS A 124 13.78 18.67 8.35
C LYS A 124 14.56 17.54 7.67
N GLU A 125 15.84 17.74 7.38
CA GLU A 125 16.70 16.71 6.78
C GLU A 125 16.92 15.51 7.71
N ASP A 126 17.12 15.75 9.02
CA ASP A 126 17.24 14.66 10.00
C ASP A 126 15.97 13.81 10.04
N VAL A 127 14.80 14.47 10.08
CA VAL A 127 13.50 13.78 10.14
C VAL A 127 13.28 12.90 8.90
N LEU A 128 13.60 13.41 7.70
CA LEU A 128 13.44 12.64 6.46
C LEU A 128 14.39 11.43 6.38
N LYS A 129 15.53 11.46 7.08
CA LYS A 129 16.50 10.34 7.13
C LYS A 129 16.16 9.29 8.20
N MET A 130 15.29 9.60 9.16
CA MET A 130 14.91 8.68 10.24
C MET A 130 13.89 7.62 9.81
N THR A 131 13.10 7.91 8.77
CA THR A 131 11.96 7.09 8.31
C THR A 131 12.32 6.22 7.13
#